data_AF-A0A2V9Y715-F1
#
_entry.id   AF-A0A2V9Y715-F1
#
_cell.length_a   1.000
_cell.length_b   1.000
_cell.length_c   1.000
_cell.angle_alpha   90.00
_cell.angle_beta   90.00
_cell.angle_gamma   90.00
#
_symmetry.space_group_name_H-M   'P 1'
#
loop_
_entity.id
_entity.type
_entity.pdbx_description
1 polymer ?
#
loop_
_entity_poly.entity_id
_entity_poly.type
_entity_poly.pdbx_seq_one_letter_code
_entity_poly.pdbx_strand_id
1 'polypeptide(L)'
;MISVGRITPDRVGELAIPKTVAKSEWIVVGVLAVFSVFTLVYPVARAFYHLQIDYNEGWNVYHAQTAMHHLPLYYPKYGWTTVNYPMLSFYIVGYFSRFLGNYDYLLAGRVLSLISLLLCCMLVCLIVRTLTNNWAAAIFGASFCLALFCAKASFYVGADDPQMLGQPFLLAGLLLYLWGPPRTVLLGLIAFLFVLGGNIKHNLLAIPISVAVDLLLISRGKAVRFLLFSAIFLGLSIVFSVLVGGPFFTSKMLTPRVYSLYRAVRQFVWHYGLLQLPLVIAFIWSVWNLQNARFRAISLYFFVSLILGLVFSGGHGVAINAFFDNFLAISIIVGVCLDYGWRHIVERRWRFAVPVLLYSSVFFVFGQSGNVNLPLHFSQLRESEKRFEAEVSFLAAQPGPAICESMLRCYYAGKPFLFDPFNSTSLVQFGKLDSKDIVDQIAQKRFGAIQTELPVSDFPRPNDRFPNDVLNAITRSYTASWRDQDCIIYVPRPEGVPRKSLTTAIQ
;
A
#
# COMPACT_ATOMS: atom_id res chain seq x y z
N MET A 1 53.20 -22.69 -24.56
CA MET A 1 52.32 -23.47 -25.45
C MET A 1 51.75 -24.63 -24.67
N ILE A 2 50.54 -24.48 -24.11
CA ILE A 2 49.70 -25.60 -23.66
C ILE A 2 48.29 -25.26 -24.14
N SER A 3 47.79 -26.09 -25.05
CA SER A 3 46.49 -25.94 -25.72
C SER A 3 45.37 -26.27 -24.73
N VAL A 4 44.51 -25.29 -24.44
CA VAL A 4 43.26 -25.52 -23.71
C VAL A 4 42.24 -26.02 -24.74
N GLY A 5 41.99 -27.33 -24.71
CA GLY A 5 41.00 -27.98 -25.57
C GLY A 5 39.61 -27.41 -25.33
N ARG A 6 38.95 -27.00 -26.44
CA ARG A 6 37.53 -26.69 -26.47
C ARG A 6 36.73 -27.94 -26.07
N ILE A 7 35.96 -27.83 -25.00
CA ILE A 7 34.91 -28.80 -24.68
C ILE A 7 33.78 -28.58 -25.69
N THR A 8 33.62 -29.51 -26.62
CA THR A 8 32.46 -29.59 -27.52
C THR A 8 31.22 -30.03 -26.73
N PRO A 9 30.05 -29.40 -26.94
CA PRO A 9 28.84 -29.70 -26.21
C PRO A 9 28.07 -30.82 -26.91
N ASP A 10 28.64 -32.01 -27.03
CA ASP A 10 27.91 -33.16 -27.58
C ASP A 10 28.21 -34.40 -26.75
N ARG A 11 27.15 -35.02 -26.21
CA ARG A 11 27.08 -36.21 -25.35
C ARG A 11 27.09 -35.97 -23.83
N VAL A 12 26.07 -35.26 -23.35
CA VAL A 12 25.35 -35.69 -22.14
C VAL A 12 23.99 -36.16 -22.63
N GLY A 13 23.65 -37.43 -22.35
CA GLY A 13 22.37 -38.00 -22.77
C GLY A 13 21.22 -37.09 -22.37
N GLU A 14 20.32 -36.81 -23.32
CA GLU A 14 19.04 -36.18 -23.08
C GLU A 14 18.23 -37.08 -22.13
N LEU A 15 18.47 -36.95 -20.83
CA LEU A 15 17.51 -37.30 -19.81
C LEU A 15 16.29 -36.43 -20.10
N ALA A 16 15.26 -37.05 -20.68
CA ALA A 16 14.00 -36.41 -21.01
C ALA A 16 13.48 -35.64 -19.80
N ILE A 17 13.67 -34.31 -19.80
CA ILE A 17 13.13 -33.44 -18.77
C ILE A 17 11.62 -33.64 -18.81
N PRO A 18 10.98 -34.14 -17.75
CA PRO A 18 9.55 -34.38 -17.77
C PRO A 18 8.85 -33.06 -18.05
N LYS A 19 8.22 -32.94 -19.22
CA LYS A 19 7.46 -31.74 -19.62
C LYS A 19 6.20 -31.58 -18.76
N THR A 20 5.80 -32.62 -18.04
CA THR A 20 4.57 -32.69 -17.25
C THR A 20 4.87 -32.69 -15.75
N VAL A 21 4.25 -31.75 -15.04
CA VAL A 21 4.24 -31.66 -13.57
C VAL A 21 3.59 -32.93 -13.00
N ALA A 22 4.25 -33.56 -12.02
CA ALA A 22 3.78 -34.78 -11.39
C ALA A 22 2.55 -34.51 -10.50
N LYS A 23 1.73 -35.54 -10.25
CA LYS A 23 0.55 -35.45 -9.38
C LYS A 23 0.90 -34.93 -7.97
N SER A 24 2.01 -35.36 -7.40
CA SER A 24 2.48 -34.91 -6.07
C SER A 24 2.82 -33.41 -6.04
N GLU A 25 3.45 -32.89 -7.09
CA GLU A 25 3.78 -31.45 -7.23
C GLU A 25 2.49 -30.61 -7.28
N TRP A 26 1.49 -31.06 -8.04
CA TRP A 26 0.16 -30.44 -8.09
C TRP A 26 -0.57 -30.47 -6.75
N ILE A 27 -0.52 -31.59 -6.02
CA ILE A 27 -1.13 -31.68 -4.69
C ILE A 27 -0.53 -30.63 -3.76
N VAL A 28 0.81 -30.49 -3.72
CA VAL A 28 1.46 -29.51 -2.85
C VAL A 28 1.10 -28.07 -3.26
N VAL A 29 1.15 -27.74 -4.55
CA VAL A 29 0.70 -26.41 -5.02
C VAL A 29 -0.75 -26.15 -4.67
N GLY A 30 -1.63 -27.16 -4.80
CA GLY A 30 -3.03 -27.08 -4.42
C GLY A 30 -3.23 -26.79 -2.94
N VAL A 31 -2.51 -27.49 -2.05
CA VAL A 31 -2.55 -27.25 -0.60
C VAL A 31 -2.08 -25.84 -0.25
N LEU A 32 -0.99 -25.37 -0.87
CA LEU A 32 -0.49 -24.00 -0.66
C LEU A 32 -1.45 -22.95 -1.21
N ALA A 33 -2.13 -23.22 -2.32
CA ALA A 33 -3.17 -22.34 -2.84
C ALA A 33 -4.37 -22.27 -1.89
N VAL A 34 -4.83 -23.40 -1.34
CA VAL A 34 -5.89 -23.43 -0.32
C VAL A 34 -5.46 -22.65 0.92
N PHE A 35 -4.21 -22.83 1.39
CA PHE A 35 -3.67 -22.03 2.49
C PHE A 35 -3.69 -20.53 2.16
N SER A 36 -3.29 -20.12 0.95
CA SER A 36 -3.34 -18.71 0.55
C SER A 36 -4.75 -18.12 0.59
N VAL A 37 -5.75 -18.89 0.18
CA VAL A 37 -7.16 -18.49 0.28
C VAL A 37 -7.59 -18.41 1.75
N PHE A 38 -7.13 -19.32 2.60
CA PHE A 38 -7.38 -19.24 4.04
C PHE A 38 -6.84 -17.94 4.66
N THR A 39 -5.63 -17.49 4.27
CA THR A 39 -5.08 -16.22 4.79
C THR A 39 -5.92 -14.99 4.45
N LEU A 40 -6.75 -15.06 3.40
CA LEU A 40 -7.62 -13.98 2.93
C LEU A 40 -8.88 -13.80 3.80
N VAL A 41 -9.30 -14.85 4.54
CA VAL A 41 -10.58 -14.89 5.25
C VAL A 41 -10.76 -13.72 6.22
N TYR A 42 -9.79 -13.49 7.09
CA TYR A 42 -9.85 -12.39 8.06
C TYR A 42 -9.85 -10.99 7.42
N PRO A 43 -8.85 -10.61 6.59
CA PRO A 43 -8.81 -9.26 6.03
C PRO A 43 -10.01 -8.95 5.12
N VAL A 44 -10.54 -9.93 4.38
CA VAL A 44 -11.77 -9.75 3.60
C VAL A 44 -12.95 -9.49 4.52
N ALA A 45 -13.17 -10.34 5.53
CA ALA A 45 -14.28 -10.15 6.45
C ALA A 45 -14.21 -8.80 7.16
N ARG A 46 -13.02 -8.40 7.65
CA ARG A 46 -12.78 -7.08 8.27
C ARG A 46 -13.18 -5.91 7.36
N ALA A 47 -12.97 -6.03 6.05
CA ALA A 47 -13.29 -4.97 5.08
C ALA A 47 -14.78 -4.57 5.08
N PHE A 48 -15.67 -5.45 5.54
CA PHE A 48 -17.11 -5.20 5.58
C PHE A 48 -17.63 -4.70 6.94
N TYR A 49 -16.76 -4.53 7.95
CA TYR A 49 -17.13 -3.95 9.24
C TYR A 49 -17.04 -2.43 9.22
N HIS A 50 -17.96 -1.76 9.91
CA HIS A 50 -18.03 -0.33 10.08
C HIS A 50 -17.07 0.17 11.17
N LEU A 51 -15.77 0.07 10.89
CA LEU A 51 -14.69 0.53 11.76
C LEU A 51 -13.52 0.98 10.92
N GLN A 52 -12.57 1.71 11.48
CA GLN A 52 -11.37 2.12 10.75
C GLN A 52 -10.32 1.00 10.69
N ILE A 53 -9.82 0.68 9.51
CA ILE A 53 -8.73 -0.28 9.27
C ILE A 53 -7.39 0.44 9.12
N ASP A 54 -7.35 1.47 8.28
CA ASP A 54 -6.17 2.30 8.04
C ASP A 54 -6.48 3.76 8.39
N TYR A 55 -5.48 4.45 8.92
CA TYR A 55 -5.66 5.83 9.36
C TYR A 55 -6.07 6.78 8.21
N ASN A 56 -5.77 6.44 6.95
CA ASN A 56 -6.12 7.23 5.78
C ASN A 56 -7.55 6.99 5.26
N GLU A 57 -8.29 5.98 5.75
CA GLU A 57 -9.61 5.67 5.18
C GLU A 57 -10.57 6.86 5.29
N GLY A 58 -10.63 7.52 6.45
CA GLY A 58 -11.43 8.74 6.60
C GLY A 58 -10.98 9.89 5.69
N TRP A 59 -9.68 10.01 5.47
CA TRP A 59 -9.10 11.02 4.57
C TRP A 59 -9.49 10.75 3.11
N ASN A 60 -9.42 9.50 2.67
CA ASN A 60 -9.84 9.09 1.33
C ASN A 60 -11.34 9.30 1.12
N VAL A 61 -12.16 8.97 2.12
CA VAL A 61 -13.62 9.18 2.08
C VAL A 61 -13.98 10.66 1.94
N TYR A 62 -13.39 11.56 2.75
CA TYR A 62 -13.65 13.01 2.61
C TYR A 62 -13.24 13.55 1.24
N HIS A 63 -12.12 13.08 0.69
CA HIS A 63 -11.65 13.55 -0.62
C HIS A 63 -12.40 12.91 -1.80
N ALA A 64 -12.86 11.67 -1.67
CA ALA A 64 -13.81 11.07 -2.61
C ALA A 64 -15.11 11.86 -2.64
N GLN A 65 -15.68 12.22 -1.48
CA GLN A 65 -16.85 13.09 -1.40
C GLN A 65 -16.59 14.46 -2.03
N THR A 66 -15.45 15.09 -1.74
CA THR A 66 -15.04 16.37 -2.34
C THR A 66 -15.00 16.29 -3.86
N ALA A 67 -14.39 15.23 -4.41
CA ALA A 67 -14.34 14.98 -5.85
C ALA A 67 -15.73 14.79 -6.46
N MET A 68 -16.63 14.07 -5.77
CA MET A 68 -18.00 13.84 -6.22
C MET A 68 -18.89 15.07 -6.14
N HIS A 69 -18.57 16.03 -5.27
CA HIS A 69 -19.19 17.35 -5.25
C HIS A 69 -18.57 18.33 -6.25
N HIS A 70 -17.62 17.90 -7.08
CA HIS A 70 -16.90 18.72 -8.06
C HIS A 70 -16.21 19.94 -7.43
N LEU A 71 -15.79 19.80 -6.17
CA LEU A 71 -15.01 20.82 -5.46
C LEU A 71 -13.51 20.63 -5.74
N PRO A 72 -12.72 21.71 -5.80
CA PRO A 72 -11.29 21.62 -6.06
C PRO A 72 -10.56 20.88 -4.93
N LEU A 73 -9.87 19.79 -5.27
CA LEU A 73 -9.05 18.99 -4.36
C LEU A 73 -7.73 19.67 -3.97
N TYR A 74 -7.18 20.48 -4.88
CA TYR A 74 -5.87 21.11 -4.75
C TYR A 74 -6.00 22.62 -4.58
N TYR A 75 -6.88 23.04 -3.66
CA TYR A 75 -7.03 24.43 -3.26
C TYR A 75 -7.41 24.52 -1.76
N PRO A 76 -6.85 25.48 -1.00
CA PRO A 76 -5.76 26.41 -1.34
C PRO A 76 -4.37 25.72 -1.36
N LYS A 77 -3.32 26.49 -1.71
CA LYS A 77 -1.92 26.01 -1.77
C LYS A 77 -1.47 25.34 -0.46
N TYR A 78 -1.72 25.99 0.66
CA TYR A 78 -1.54 25.44 2.01
C TYR A 78 -2.84 25.60 2.78
N GLY A 79 -3.24 24.56 3.49
CA GLY A 79 -4.47 24.53 4.25
C GLY A 79 -4.53 23.30 5.13
N TRP A 80 -5.46 23.34 6.08
CA TRP A 80 -5.65 22.33 7.13
C TRP A 80 -6.21 21.00 6.61
N THR A 81 -6.64 20.92 5.34
CA THR A 81 -7.25 19.73 4.72
C THR A 81 -6.51 19.34 3.44
N THR A 82 -5.19 19.23 3.53
CA THR A 82 -4.31 19.09 2.37
C THR A 82 -4.39 17.71 1.71
N VAL A 83 -4.68 17.69 0.40
CA VAL A 83 -4.55 16.50 -0.44
C VAL A 83 -3.11 16.35 -0.94
N ASN A 84 -2.51 15.17 -0.82
CA ASN A 84 -1.17 14.86 -1.34
C ASN A 84 -1.14 13.62 -2.27
N TYR A 85 -2.30 13.10 -2.67
CA TYR A 85 -2.43 12.03 -3.67
C TYR A 85 -3.01 12.53 -4.99
N PRO A 86 -2.66 11.88 -6.11
CA PRO A 86 -3.31 12.11 -7.40
C PRO A 86 -4.82 11.91 -7.34
N MET A 87 -5.57 12.61 -8.21
CA MET A 87 -7.02 12.72 -8.05
C MET A 87 -7.80 11.50 -8.51
N LEU A 88 -7.22 10.66 -9.37
CA LEU A 88 -7.98 9.63 -10.07
C LEU A 88 -8.57 8.60 -9.12
N SER A 89 -7.88 8.24 -8.03
CA SER A 89 -8.41 7.33 -7.03
C SER A 89 -9.71 7.84 -6.41
N PHE A 90 -9.77 9.12 -6.02
CA PHE A 90 -10.96 9.73 -5.43
C PHE A 90 -12.16 9.69 -6.38
N TYR A 91 -11.92 9.95 -7.67
CA TYR A 91 -12.97 9.85 -8.68
C TYR A 91 -13.39 8.40 -8.93
N ILE A 92 -12.46 7.45 -9.03
CA ILE A 92 -12.79 6.03 -9.22
C ILE A 92 -13.64 5.54 -8.04
N VAL A 93 -13.19 5.78 -6.80
CA VAL A 93 -13.93 5.41 -5.59
C VAL A 93 -15.29 6.10 -5.55
N GLY A 94 -15.33 7.41 -5.82
CA GLY A 94 -16.53 8.22 -5.84
C GLY A 94 -17.58 7.72 -6.84
N TYR A 95 -17.20 7.44 -8.09
CA TYR A 95 -18.10 6.90 -9.09
C TYR A 95 -18.48 5.45 -8.80
N PHE A 96 -17.55 4.63 -8.31
CA PHE A 96 -17.82 3.23 -7.99
C PHE A 96 -18.82 3.09 -6.83
N SER A 97 -18.80 4.00 -5.85
CA SER A 97 -19.75 4.02 -4.72
C SER A 97 -21.21 4.10 -5.15
N ARG A 98 -21.51 4.64 -6.34
CA ARG A 98 -22.86 4.70 -6.90
C ARG A 98 -23.47 3.31 -7.15
N PHE A 99 -22.63 2.30 -7.41
CA PHE A 99 -23.09 0.92 -7.65
C PHE A 99 -23.34 0.13 -6.37
N LEU A 100 -22.82 0.59 -5.22
CA LEU A 100 -22.95 -0.11 -3.93
C LEU A 100 -24.18 0.35 -3.13
N GLY A 101 -24.91 1.37 -3.61
CA GLY A 101 -26.01 1.99 -2.89
C GLY A 101 -25.51 2.96 -1.80
N ASN A 102 -26.30 4.00 -1.50
CA ASN A 102 -26.05 4.98 -0.44
C ASN A 102 -24.74 5.80 -0.51
N TYR A 103 -24.01 5.79 -1.63
CA TYR A 103 -22.74 6.53 -1.77
C TYR A 103 -21.71 6.17 -0.68
N ASP A 104 -21.62 4.88 -0.33
CA ASP A 104 -20.64 4.40 0.64
C ASP A 104 -19.23 4.38 0.04
N TYR A 105 -18.53 5.51 0.18
CA TYR A 105 -17.17 5.69 -0.32
C TYR A 105 -16.16 4.75 0.36
N LEU A 106 -16.37 4.45 1.64
CA LEU A 106 -15.47 3.56 2.40
C LEU A 106 -15.54 2.16 1.81
N LEU A 107 -16.74 1.59 1.72
CA LEU A 107 -16.92 0.26 1.16
C LEU A 107 -16.45 0.19 -0.29
N ALA A 108 -16.69 1.24 -1.09
CA ALA A 108 -16.20 1.34 -2.46
C ALA A 108 -14.67 1.21 -2.54
N GLY A 109 -13.93 1.99 -1.74
CA GLY A 109 -12.48 1.93 -1.68
C GLY A 109 -11.95 0.55 -1.25
N ARG A 110 -12.59 -0.04 -0.24
CA ARG A 110 -12.23 -1.37 0.26
C ARG A 110 -12.47 -2.49 -0.75
N VAL A 111 -13.62 -2.49 -1.42
CA VAL A 111 -13.94 -3.47 -2.48
C VAL A 111 -12.97 -3.32 -3.64
N LEU A 112 -12.66 -2.10 -4.06
CA LEU A 112 -11.67 -1.85 -5.12
C LEU A 112 -10.27 -2.33 -4.71
N SER A 113 -9.87 -2.16 -3.45
CA SER A 113 -8.61 -2.69 -2.91
C SER A 113 -8.56 -4.23 -2.99
N LEU A 114 -9.65 -4.92 -2.60
CA LEU A 114 -9.75 -6.39 -2.70
C LEU A 114 -9.68 -6.88 -4.15
N ILE A 115 -10.45 -6.27 -5.05
CA ILE A 115 -10.42 -6.58 -6.48
C ILE A 115 -9.00 -6.39 -7.03
N SER A 116 -8.34 -5.31 -6.65
CA SER A 116 -7.01 -4.98 -7.14
C SER A 116 -5.94 -5.97 -6.68
N LEU A 117 -6.03 -6.49 -5.44
CA LEU A 117 -5.15 -7.58 -5.00
C LEU A 117 -5.35 -8.86 -5.82
N LEU A 118 -6.60 -9.24 -6.10
CA LEU A 118 -6.90 -10.42 -6.93
C LEU A 118 -6.38 -10.24 -8.36
N LEU A 119 -6.55 -9.05 -8.94
CA LEU A 119 -5.99 -8.70 -10.24
C LEU A 119 -4.46 -8.75 -10.24
N CYS A 120 -3.80 -8.26 -9.18
CA CYS A 120 -2.35 -8.39 -9.02
C CYS A 120 -1.92 -9.86 -9.01
N CYS A 121 -2.59 -10.73 -8.24
CA CYS A 121 -2.29 -12.16 -8.18
C CYS A 121 -2.49 -12.84 -9.55
N MET A 122 -3.57 -12.49 -10.25
CA MET A 122 -3.81 -12.96 -11.62
C MET A 122 -2.70 -12.51 -12.57
N LEU A 123 -2.28 -11.24 -12.53
CA LEU A 123 -1.22 -10.72 -13.38
C LEU A 123 0.14 -11.34 -13.05
N VAL A 124 0.45 -11.57 -11.77
CA VAL A 124 1.63 -12.34 -11.35
C VAL A 124 1.58 -13.75 -11.93
N CYS A 125 0.43 -14.43 -11.85
CA CYS A 125 0.23 -15.75 -12.48
C CYS A 125 0.55 -15.70 -13.97
N LEU A 126 -0.03 -14.74 -14.71
CA LEU A 126 0.17 -14.60 -16.15
C LEU A 126 1.61 -14.25 -16.52
N ILE A 127 2.29 -13.41 -15.73
CA ILE A 127 3.71 -13.09 -15.94
C ILE A 127 4.57 -14.34 -15.74
N VAL A 128 4.39 -15.08 -14.64
CA VAL A 128 5.15 -16.31 -14.40
C VAL A 128 4.84 -17.35 -15.48
N ARG A 129 3.57 -17.48 -15.89
CA ARG A 129 3.15 -18.37 -16.98
C ARG A 129 3.79 -18.02 -18.31
N THR A 130 3.97 -16.73 -18.60
CA THR A 130 4.65 -16.22 -19.79
C THR A 130 6.15 -16.54 -19.73
N LEU A 131 6.76 -16.39 -18.56
CA LEU A 131 8.19 -16.60 -18.34
C LEU A 131 8.59 -18.09 -18.28
N THR A 132 7.72 -18.99 -17.84
CA THR A 132 8.07 -20.40 -17.57
C THR A 132 7.37 -21.40 -18.50
N ASN A 133 6.24 -21.00 -19.10
CA ASN A 133 5.29 -21.90 -19.75
C ASN A 133 4.72 -22.99 -18.82
N ASN A 134 4.73 -22.79 -17.50
CA ASN A 134 4.30 -23.76 -16.49
C ASN A 134 3.19 -23.18 -15.59
N TRP A 135 2.01 -23.82 -15.61
CA TRP A 135 0.87 -23.40 -14.80
C TRP A 135 1.04 -23.66 -13.30
N ALA A 136 1.71 -24.73 -12.89
CA ALA A 136 1.90 -25.02 -11.47
C ALA A 136 2.81 -23.96 -10.82
N ALA A 137 3.88 -23.57 -11.51
CA ALA A 137 4.76 -22.48 -11.09
C ALA A 137 4.04 -21.12 -11.05
N ALA A 138 3.18 -20.87 -12.04
CA ALA A 138 2.39 -19.65 -12.12
C ALA A 138 1.36 -19.52 -10.98
N ILE A 139 0.60 -20.59 -10.71
CA ILE A 139 -0.36 -20.66 -9.60
C ILE A 139 0.38 -20.54 -8.27
N PHE A 140 1.56 -21.15 -8.14
CA PHE A 140 2.40 -20.99 -6.95
C PHE A 140 2.85 -19.54 -6.74
N GLY A 141 3.33 -18.85 -7.77
CA GLY A 141 3.72 -17.43 -7.65
C GLY A 141 2.53 -16.54 -7.25
N ALA A 142 1.34 -16.80 -7.80
CA ALA A 142 0.12 -16.09 -7.45
C ALA A 142 -0.37 -16.40 -6.03
N SER A 143 -0.33 -17.66 -5.60
CA SER A 143 -0.71 -18.03 -4.23
C SER A 143 0.28 -17.48 -3.21
N PHE A 144 1.58 -17.48 -3.53
CA PHE A 144 2.61 -16.83 -2.70
C PHE A 144 2.34 -15.33 -2.59
N CYS A 145 2.02 -14.65 -3.69
CA CYS A 145 1.62 -13.23 -3.70
C CYS A 145 0.44 -12.99 -2.76
N LEU A 146 -0.66 -13.73 -2.95
CA LEU A 146 -1.88 -13.57 -2.16
C LEU A 146 -1.61 -13.71 -0.65
N ALA A 147 -0.92 -14.80 -0.27
CA ALA A 147 -0.61 -15.07 1.12
C ALA A 147 0.39 -14.07 1.70
N LEU A 148 1.39 -13.62 0.92
CA LEU A 148 2.36 -12.61 1.36
C LEU A 148 1.65 -11.30 1.70
N PHE A 149 0.74 -10.82 0.85
CA PHE A 149 -0.03 -9.61 1.13
C PHE A 149 -0.96 -9.80 2.33
N CYS A 150 -1.70 -10.91 2.41
CA CYS A 150 -2.62 -11.17 3.52
C CYS A 150 -1.91 -11.40 4.87
N ALA A 151 -0.69 -11.94 4.85
CA ALA A 151 0.08 -12.20 6.06
C ALA A 151 0.90 -10.99 6.50
N LYS A 152 1.59 -10.31 5.56
CA LYS A 152 2.56 -9.25 5.89
C LYS A 152 1.99 -7.84 5.76
N ALA A 153 1.13 -7.61 4.78
CA ALA A 153 0.50 -6.33 4.48
C ALA A 153 -1.01 -6.36 4.78
N SER A 154 -1.43 -7.17 5.76
CA SER A 154 -2.84 -7.42 6.07
C SER A 154 -3.64 -6.12 6.25
N PHE A 155 -3.07 -5.09 6.90
CA PHE A 155 -3.68 -3.77 7.09
C PHE A 155 -4.05 -3.04 5.79
N TYR A 156 -3.42 -3.35 4.66
CA TYR A 156 -3.76 -2.77 3.36
C TYR A 156 -4.73 -3.65 2.54
N VAL A 157 -4.93 -4.90 2.93
CA VAL A 157 -5.87 -5.80 2.25
C VAL A 157 -7.29 -5.41 2.64
N GLY A 158 -8.04 -4.91 1.66
CA GLY A 158 -9.41 -4.44 1.88
C GLY A 158 -9.51 -3.19 2.73
N ALA A 159 -8.45 -2.36 2.76
CA ALA A 159 -8.51 -0.99 3.26
C ALA A 159 -8.69 -0.01 2.09
N ASP A 160 -9.41 1.08 2.31
CA ASP A 160 -9.49 2.19 1.37
C ASP A 160 -8.15 2.95 1.33
N ASP A 161 -7.22 2.49 0.48
CA ASP A 161 -5.98 3.16 0.12
C ASP A 161 -5.66 2.93 -1.37
N PRO A 162 -5.23 3.97 -2.12
CA PRO A 162 -5.01 3.87 -3.55
C PRO A 162 -3.80 3.04 -3.99
N GLN A 163 -2.90 2.66 -3.08
CA GLN A 163 -1.69 1.92 -3.46
C GLN A 163 -2.04 0.62 -4.16
N MET A 164 -2.96 -0.18 -3.60
CA MET A 164 -3.34 -1.47 -4.19
C MET A 164 -4.06 -1.26 -5.53
N LEU A 165 -4.91 -0.24 -5.63
CA LEU A 165 -5.66 0.10 -6.85
C LEU A 165 -4.76 0.43 -8.04
N GLY A 166 -3.61 1.08 -7.81
CA GLY A 166 -2.67 1.43 -8.87
C GLY A 166 -1.92 0.21 -9.44
N GLN A 167 -1.55 -0.76 -8.60
CA GLN A 167 -0.64 -1.86 -8.95
C GLN A 167 -1.05 -2.70 -10.19
N PRO A 168 -2.34 -3.06 -10.39
CA PRO A 168 -2.76 -3.83 -11.56
C PRO A 168 -2.40 -3.17 -12.89
N PHE A 169 -2.45 -1.84 -12.98
CA PHE A 169 -2.12 -1.13 -14.22
C PHE A 169 -0.62 -1.27 -14.56
N LEU A 170 0.24 -1.20 -13.54
CA LEU A 170 1.68 -1.36 -13.71
C LEU A 170 2.01 -2.81 -14.09
N LEU A 171 1.41 -3.79 -13.42
CA LEU A 171 1.60 -5.21 -13.74
C LEU A 171 1.05 -5.58 -15.12
N ALA A 172 -0.07 -5.00 -15.55
CA ALA A 172 -0.61 -5.20 -16.88
C ALA A 172 0.35 -4.63 -17.95
N GLY A 173 0.90 -3.43 -17.74
CA GLY A 173 1.92 -2.87 -18.62
C GLY A 173 3.19 -3.71 -18.66
N LEU A 174 3.64 -4.28 -17.53
CA LEU A 174 4.76 -5.22 -17.47
C LEU A 174 4.46 -6.53 -18.22
N LEU A 175 3.27 -7.09 -18.05
CA LEU A 175 2.86 -8.30 -18.77
C LEU A 175 2.86 -8.06 -20.28
N LEU A 176 2.29 -6.94 -20.74
CA LEU A 176 2.30 -6.56 -22.15
C LEU A 176 3.72 -6.39 -22.69
N TYR A 177 4.62 -5.82 -21.89
CA TYR A 177 6.04 -5.69 -22.24
C TYR A 177 6.72 -7.06 -22.42
N LEU A 178 6.41 -8.04 -21.57
CA LEU A 178 7.02 -9.37 -21.58
C LEU A 178 6.40 -10.33 -22.60
N TRP A 179 5.17 -10.09 -23.05
CA TRP A 179 4.45 -11.00 -23.95
C TRP A 179 5.09 -11.04 -25.35
N GLY A 180 5.63 -9.93 -25.86
CA GLY A 180 6.19 -9.93 -27.20
C GLY A 180 7.04 -8.71 -27.54
N PRO A 181 7.68 -8.70 -28.71
CA PRO A 181 8.55 -7.60 -29.12
C PRO A 181 7.76 -6.29 -29.15
N PRO A 182 8.18 -5.24 -28.43
CA PRO A 182 7.39 -4.03 -28.30
C PRO A 182 7.32 -3.28 -29.63
N ARG A 183 6.12 -3.25 -30.21
CA ARG A 183 5.74 -2.40 -31.35
C ARG A 183 5.42 -0.99 -30.85
N THR A 184 5.48 0.02 -31.72
CA THR A 184 5.24 1.44 -31.33
C THR A 184 3.89 1.63 -30.63
N VAL A 185 2.81 1.05 -31.15
CA VAL A 185 1.47 1.14 -30.53
C VAL A 185 1.46 0.49 -29.14
N LEU A 186 2.12 -0.66 -29.01
CA LEU A 186 2.21 -1.37 -27.72
C LEU A 186 3.01 -0.57 -26.69
N LEU A 187 4.09 0.11 -27.09
CA LEU A 187 4.83 1.03 -26.23
C LEU A 187 3.96 2.20 -25.75
N GLY A 188 3.09 2.72 -26.60
CA GLY A 188 2.09 3.73 -26.23
C GLY A 188 1.11 3.20 -25.18
N LEU A 189 0.55 2.00 -25.38
CA LEU A 189 -0.36 1.37 -24.41
C LEU A 189 0.33 1.09 -23.06
N ILE A 190 1.57 0.58 -23.07
CA ILE A 190 2.34 0.34 -21.85
C ILE A 190 2.57 1.66 -21.09
N ALA A 191 3.00 2.72 -21.79
CA ALA A 191 3.20 4.04 -21.20
C ALA A 191 1.88 4.61 -20.62
N PHE A 192 0.77 4.44 -21.34
CA PHE A 192 -0.55 4.86 -20.88
C PHE A 192 -0.95 4.16 -19.57
N LEU A 193 -0.80 2.83 -19.49
CA LEU A 193 -1.10 2.06 -18.27
C LEU A 193 -0.22 2.50 -17.09
N PHE A 194 1.06 2.79 -17.35
CA PHE A 194 1.96 3.29 -16.31
C PHE A 194 1.57 4.66 -15.78
N VAL A 195 1.21 5.59 -16.68
CA VAL A 195 0.73 6.91 -16.27
C VAL A 195 -0.62 6.80 -15.56
N LEU A 196 -1.50 5.90 -15.97
CA LEU A 196 -2.79 5.68 -15.32
C LEU A 196 -2.61 5.18 -13.87
N GLY A 197 -1.74 4.19 -13.65
CA GLY A 197 -1.36 3.75 -12.31
C GLY A 197 -0.68 4.86 -11.49
N GLY A 198 0.23 5.61 -12.11
CA GLY A 198 0.88 6.78 -11.50
C GLY A 198 -0.10 7.90 -11.12
N ASN A 199 -1.21 8.04 -11.85
CA ASN A 199 -2.26 9.01 -11.57
C ASN A 199 -3.29 8.49 -10.54
N ILE A 200 -3.21 7.23 -10.13
CA ILE A 200 -3.86 6.71 -8.91
C ILE A 200 -2.92 6.91 -7.72
N LYS A 201 -1.62 6.61 -7.89
CA LYS A 201 -0.59 6.77 -6.86
C LYS A 201 0.76 7.09 -7.49
N HIS A 202 1.30 8.27 -7.18
CA HIS A 202 2.48 8.82 -7.86
C HIS A 202 3.82 8.12 -7.54
N ASN A 203 3.88 7.28 -6.49
CA ASN A 203 5.11 6.60 -6.08
C ASN A 203 5.33 5.25 -6.79
N LEU A 204 4.45 4.85 -7.71
CA LEU A 204 4.51 3.60 -8.47
C LEU A 204 5.49 3.67 -9.65
N LEU A 205 6.77 3.86 -9.33
CA LEU A 205 7.82 4.14 -10.32
C LEU A 205 8.69 2.93 -10.69
N ALA A 206 8.62 1.83 -9.92
CA ALA A 206 9.56 0.73 -10.04
C ALA A 206 9.46 0.00 -11.39
N ILE A 207 8.26 -0.40 -11.81
CA ILE A 207 8.04 -1.04 -13.11
C ILE A 207 8.38 -0.07 -14.26
N PRO A 208 7.87 1.18 -14.31
CA PRO A 208 8.20 2.11 -15.39
C PRO A 208 9.69 2.33 -15.58
N ILE A 209 10.45 2.53 -14.50
CA ILE A 209 11.91 2.70 -14.55
C ILE A 209 12.59 1.43 -15.06
N SER A 210 12.16 0.26 -14.59
CA SER A 210 12.77 -1.02 -14.99
C SER A 210 12.57 -1.32 -16.47
N VAL A 211 11.36 -1.05 -16.99
CA VAL A 211 11.07 -1.16 -18.43
C VAL A 211 11.84 -0.12 -19.24
N ALA A 212 11.95 1.12 -18.76
CA ALA A 212 12.74 2.16 -19.44
C ALA A 212 14.22 1.76 -19.56
N VAL A 213 14.82 1.29 -18.47
CA VAL A 213 16.22 0.83 -18.44
C VAL A 213 16.40 -0.38 -19.35
N ASP A 214 15.51 -1.37 -19.30
CA ASP A 214 15.60 -2.54 -20.17
C ASP A 214 15.47 -2.15 -21.65
N LEU A 215 14.56 -1.24 -22.00
CA LEU A 215 14.43 -0.71 -23.35
C LEU A 215 15.68 0.04 -23.82
N LEU A 216 16.34 0.80 -22.95
CA LEU A 216 17.60 1.49 -23.29
C LEU A 216 18.71 0.48 -23.64
N LEU A 217 18.73 -0.66 -22.97
CA LEU A 217 19.68 -1.75 -23.22
C LEU A 217 19.35 -2.55 -24.50
N ILE A 218 18.07 -2.64 -24.89
CA ILE A 218 17.64 -3.35 -26.09
C ILE A 218 17.71 -2.47 -27.35
N SER A 219 17.15 -1.26 -27.29
CA SER A 219 17.04 -0.37 -28.45
C SER A 219 16.74 1.07 -28.03
N ARG A 220 17.69 1.98 -28.27
CA ARG A 220 17.53 3.42 -28.03
C ARG A 220 16.28 4.00 -28.70
N GLY A 221 15.96 3.58 -29.93
CA GLY A 221 14.78 4.07 -30.64
C GLY A 221 13.46 3.67 -29.97
N LYS A 222 13.36 2.45 -29.42
CA LYS A 222 12.19 2.02 -28.66
C LYS A 222 12.10 2.74 -27.32
N ALA A 223 13.23 2.92 -26.63
CA ALA A 223 13.30 3.68 -25.39
C ALA A 223 12.82 5.14 -25.60
N VAL A 224 13.30 5.82 -26.64
CA VAL A 224 12.87 7.18 -26.97
C VAL A 224 11.36 7.24 -27.22
N ARG A 225 10.79 6.32 -28.01
CA ARG A 225 9.33 6.29 -28.25
C ARG A 225 8.54 6.08 -26.96
N PHE A 226 8.98 5.15 -26.12
CA PHE A 226 8.36 4.91 -24.82
C PHE A 226 8.41 6.15 -23.91
N LEU A 227 9.57 6.82 -23.83
CA LEU A 227 9.74 8.04 -23.05
C LEU A 227 8.90 9.21 -23.61
N LEU A 228 8.79 9.34 -24.93
CA LEU A 228 7.93 10.34 -25.58
C LEU A 228 6.45 10.11 -25.25
N PHE A 229 5.96 8.88 -25.40
CA PHE A 229 4.58 8.56 -25.01
C PHE A 229 4.35 8.82 -23.50
N SER A 230 5.30 8.41 -22.65
CA SER A 230 5.22 8.65 -21.21
C SER A 230 5.16 10.14 -20.89
N ALA A 231 6.00 10.97 -21.53
CA ALA A 231 6.01 12.41 -21.34
C ALA A 231 4.70 13.07 -21.80
N ILE A 232 4.16 12.64 -22.95
CA ILE A 232 2.88 13.15 -23.47
C ILE A 232 1.75 12.80 -22.50
N PHE A 233 1.59 11.51 -22.13
CA PHE A 233 0.52 11.10 -21.23
C PHE A 233 0.65 11.71 -19.84
N LEU A 234 1.87 11.80 -19.30
CA LEU A 234 2.11 12.46 -18.02
C LEU A 234 1.79 13.95 -18.08
N GLY A 235 2.20 14.64 -19.15
CA GLY A 235 1.86 16.05 -19.37
C GLY A 235 0.35 16.27 -19.44
N LEU A 236 -0.36 15.46 -20.22
CA LEU A 236 -1.82 15.49 -20.30
C LEU A 236 -2.48 15.21 -18.94
N SER A 237 -1.95 14.24 -18.19
CA SER A 237 -2.44 13.89 -16.86
C SER A 237 -2.26 15.04 -15.86
N ILE A 238 -1.12 15.74 -15.88
CA ILE A 238 -0.86 16.93 -15.06
C ILE A 238 -1.80 18.07 -15.45
N VAL A 239 -1.92 18.39 -16.75
CA VAL A 239 -2.82 19.44 -17.24
C VAL A 239 -4.26 19.16 -16.81
N PHE A 240 -4.74 17.92 -17.01
CA PHE A 240 -6.06 17.51 -16.57
C PHE A 240 -6.24 17.65 -15.05
N SER A 241 -5.24 17.24 -14.27
CA SER A 241 -5.28 17.34 -12.80
C SER A 241 -5.29 18.78 -12.29
N VAL A 242 -4.61 19.69 -12.99
CA VAL A 242 -4.63 21.12 -12.69
C VAL A 242 -5.98 21.75 -13.03
N LEU A 243 -6.54 21.42 -14.20
CA LEU A 243 -7.81 21.99 -14.67
C LEU A 243 -9.01 21.50 -13.85
N VAL A 244 -9.03 20.22 -13.47
CA VAL A 244 -10.15 19.60 -12.74
C VAL A 244 -9.94 19.66 -11.24
N GLY A 245 -8.74 19.30 -10.76
CA GLY A 245 -8.46 19.20 -9.33
C GLY A 245 -8.04 20.53 -8.70
N GLY A 246 -7.51 21.48 -9.47
CA GLY A 246 -7.13 22.81 -8.99
C GLY A 246 -5.66 23.16 -9.23
N PRO A 247 -5.32 24.46 -9.18
CA PRO A 247 -4.05 25.00 -9.68
C PRO A 247 -2.82 24.53 -8.90
N PHE A 248 -2.98 24.07 -7.66
CA PHE A 248 -1.86 23.68 -6.81
C PHE A 248 -1.51 22.20 -6.88
N PHE A 249 -2.11 21.42 -7.78
CA PHE A 249 -1.86 19.97 -7.95
C PHE A 249 -0.38 19.60 -7.86
N THR A 250 0.46 20.18 -8.73
CA THR A 250 1.89 19.85 -8.79
C THR A 250 2.59 20.17 -7.47
N SER A 251 2.31 21.33 -6.86
CA SER A 251 2.91 21.69 -5.58
C SER A 251 2.46 20.79 -4.43
N LYS A 252 1.22 20.27 -4.49
CA LYS A 252 0.69 19.31 -3.52
C LYS A 252 1.35 17.93 -3.66
N MET A 253 1.61 17.47 -4.89
CA MET A 253 2.34 16.21 -5.11
C MET A 253 3.80 16.30 -4.66
N LEU A 254 4.38 17.50 -4.69
CA LEU A 254 5.76 17.78 -4.25
C LEU A 254 5.83 18.31 -2.80
N THR A 255 4.78 18.11 -2.00
CA THR A 255 4.78 18.54 -0.60
C THR A 255 5.94 17.86 0.14
N PRO A 256 6.81 18.63 0.84
CA PRO A 256 7.97 18.07 1.51
C PRO A 256 7.56 17.15 2.66
N ARG A 257 8.37 16.12 2.90
CA ARG A 257 8.22 15.18 4.01
C ARG A 257 9.50 15.13 4.83
N VAL A 258 9.35 14.99 6.14
CA VAL A 258 10.49 14.70 7.02
C VAL A 258 11.04 13.32 6.65
N TYR A 259 12.36 13.24 6.48
CA TYR A 259 13.06 12.03 6.08
C TYR A 259 14.00 11.54 7.18
N SER A 260 14.03 10.23 7.41
CA SER A 260 14.97 9.59 8.34
C SER A 260 15.54 8.31 7.74
N LEU A 261 16.87 8.27 7.58
CA LEU A 261 17.59 7.06 7.17
C LEU A 261 17.43 5.93 8.20
N TYR A 262 17.45 6.28 9.50
CA TYR A 262 17.20 5.32 10.58
C TYR A 262 15.82 4.66 10.42
N ARG A 263 14.78 5.45 10.10
CA ARG A 263 13.45 4.90 9.81
C ARG A 263 13.47 3.95 8.63
N ALA A 264 14.14 4.33 7.53
CA ALA A 264 14.25 3.47 6.35
C ALA A 264 14.87 2.10 6.67
N VAL A 265 16.00 2.09 7.38
CA VAL A 265 16.68 0.85 7.80
C VAL A 265 15.80 0.04 8.75
N ARG A 266 15.17 0.69 9.73
CA ARG A 266 14.26 0.02 10.68
C ARG A 266 13.07 -0.62 9.98
N GLN A 267 12.43 0.10 9.03
CA GLN A 267 11.31 -0.43 8.24
C GLN A 267 11.75 -1.62 7.39
N PHE A 268 12.91 -1.54 6.76
CA PHE A 268 13.47 -2.67 6.01
C PHE A 268 13.66 -3.91 6.87
N VAL A 269 14.37 -3.78 8.00
CA VAL A 269 14.62 -4.90 8.92
C VAL A 269 13.31 -5.47 9.44
N TRP A 270 12.36 -4.62 9.82
CA TRP A 270 11.05 -5.03 10.30
C TRP A 270 10.23 -5.80 9.25
N HIS A 271 10.28 -5.37 8.00
CA HIS A 271 9.50 -5.99 6.93
C HIS A 271 10.15 -7.24 6.34
N TYR A 272 11.48 -7.26 6.21
CA TYR A 272 12.21 -8.37 5.58
C TYR A 272 12.83 -9.36 6.57
N GLY A 273 12.85 -9.08 7.88
CA GLY A 273 13.45 -9.96 8.88
C GLY A 273 12.96 -11.41 8.83
N LEU A 274 11.66 -11.61 8.53
CA LEU A 274 11.06 -12.95 8.36
C LEU A 274 10.95 -13.41 6.89
N LEU A 275 11.25 -12.52 5.93
CA LEU A 275 11.21 -12.77 4.49
C LEU A 275 12.61 -12.94 3.89
N GLN A 276 13.62 -13.26 4.72
CA GLN A 276 15.01 -13.37 4.28
C GLN A 276 15.20 -14.40 3.18
N LEU A 277 14.59 -15.58 3.29
CA LEU A 277 14.74 -16.66 2.32
C LEU A 277 14.27 -16.24 0.90
N PRO A 278 13.01 -15.81 0.69
CA PRO A 278 12.57 -15.38 -0.63
C PRO A 278 13.31 -14.12 -1.11
N LEU A 279 13.73 -13.21 -0.21
CA LEU A 279 14.54 -12.05 -0.58
C LEU A 279 15.92 -12.46 -1.11
N VAL A 280 16.64 -13.34 -0.42
CA VAL A 280 17.98 -13.81 -0.82
C VAL A 280 17.90 -14.61 -2.12
N ILE A 281 16.91 -15.48 -2.26
CA ILE A 281 16.67 -16.21 -3.51
C ILE A 281 16.40 -15.25 -4.65
N ALA A 282 15.52 -14.26 -4.44
CA ALA A 282 15.21 -13.25 -5.44
C ALA A 282 16.43 -12.40 -5.81
N PHE A 283 17.26 -12.04 -4.83
CA PHE A 283 18.50 -11.31 -5.05
C PHE A 283 19.48 -12.10 -5.92
N ILE A 284 19.82 -13.32 -5.51
CA ILE A 284 20.77 -14.19 -6.21
C ILE A 284 20.28 -14.49 -7.63
N TRP A 285 19.00 -14.87 -7.76
CA TRP A 285 18.40 -15.13 -9.06
C TRP A 285 18.43 -13.89 -9.96
N SER A 286 18.13 -12.71 -9.41
CA SER A 286 18.13 -11.46 -10.15
C SER A 286 19.52 -11.12 -10.66
N VAL A 287 20.56 -11.22 -9.83
CA VAL A 287 21.96 -11.01 -10.23
C VAL A 287 22.35 -11.93 -11.40
N TRP A 288 22.08 -13.23 -11.28
CA TRP A 288 22.42 -14.20 -12.33
C TRP A 288 21.70 -13.95 -13.65
N ASN A 289 20.50 -13.35 -13.60
CA ASN A 289 19.66 -13.13 -14.77
C ASN A 289 19.70 -11.69 -15.32
N LEU A 290 20.51 -10.78 -14.76
CA LEU A 290 20.64 -9.41 -15.27
C LEU A 290 21.13 -9.36 -16.71
N GLN A 291 21.90 -10.34 -17.18
CA GLN A 291 22.38 -10.40 -18.56
C GLN A 291 21.42 -11.16 -19.48
N ASN A 292 20.47 -11.92 -18.93
CA ASN A 292 19.54 -12.72 -19.71
C ASN A 292 18.38 -11.86 -20.20
N ALA A 293 18.33 -11.59 -21.51
CA ALA A 293 17.32 -10.73 -22.12
C ALA A 293 15.86 -11.13 -21.81
N ARG A 294 15.59 -12.41 -21.53
CA ARG A 294 14.25 -12.89 -21.15
C ARG A 294 13.83 -12.45 -19.76
N PHE A 295 14.78 -12.35 -18.83
CA PHE A 295 14.52 -12.15 -17.40
C PHE A 295 15.00 -10.80 -16.87
N ARG A 296 15.83 -10.09 -17.64
CA ARG A 296 16.48 -8.83 -17.24
C ARG A 296 15.50 -7.79 -16.73
N ALA A 297 14.34 -7.61 -17.37
CA ALA A 297 13.32 -6.66 -16.91
C ALA A 297 12.78 -6.99 -15.51
N ILE A 298 12.60 -8.28 -15.18
CA ILE A 298 12.18 -8.72 -13.84
C ILE A 298 13.32 -8.54 -12.83
N SER A 299 14.56 -8.86 -13.20
CA SER A 299 15.72 -8.59 -12.35
C SER A 299 15.87 -7.10 -12.03
N LEU A 300 15.73 -6.23 -13.03
CA LEU A 300 15.72 -4.78 -12.85
C LEU A 300 14.56 -4.36 -11.96
N TYR A 301 13.36 -4.91 -12.16
CA TYR A 301 12.20 -4.64 -11.32
C TYR A 301 12.45 -4.95 -9.84
N PHE A 302 13.06 -6.11 -9.55
CA PHE A 302 13.44 -6.45 -8.19
C PHE A 302 14.39 -5.41 -7.56
N PHE A 303 15.48 -5.04 -8.24
CA PHE A 303 16.44 -4.08 -7.68
C PHE A 303 15.88 -2.67 -7.56
N VAL A 304 15.20 -2.18 -8.59
CA VAL A 304 14.61 -0.84 -8.58
C VAL A 304 13.52 -0.74 -7.51
N SER A 305 12.63 -1.73 -7.40
CA SER A 305 11.60 -1.75 -6.35
C SER A 305 12.19 -1.83 -4.94
N LEU A 306 13.27 -2.60 -4.75
CA LEU A 306 13.96 -2.69 -3.46
C LEU A 306 14.59 -1.34 -3.08
N ILE A 307 15.30 -0.70 -4.01
CA ILE A 307 15.94 0.61 -3.78
C ILE A 307 14.89 1.70 -3.52
N LEU A 308 13.84 1.78 -4.36
CA LEU A 308 12.78 2.77 -4.16
C LEU A 308 12.01 2.52 -2.87
N GLY A 309 11.73 1.26 -2.52
CA GLY A 309 11.09 0.93 -1.26
C GLY A 309 11.93 1.35 -0.06
N LEU A 310 13.25 1.10 -0.09
CA LEU A 310 14.19 1.57 0.93
C LEU A 310 14.17 3.09 1.05
N VAL A 311 14.32 3.80 -0.06
CA VAL A 311 14.30 5.28 -0.08
C VAL A 311 12.96 5.80 0.44
N PHE A 312 11.82 5.37 -0.10
CA PHE A 312 10.53 5.91 0.31
C PHE A 312 10.15 5.56 1.76
N SER A 313 10.57 4.40 2.27
CA SER A 313 10.28 3.99 3.66
C SER A 313 10.88 4.90 4.73
N GLY A 314 11.87 5.74 4.38
CA GLY A 314 12.44 6.76 5.27
C GLY A 314 11.53 7.97 5.49
N GLY A 315 10.52 8.18 4.65
CA GLY A 315 9.58 9.28 4.78
C GLY A 315 8.60 9.11 5.94
N HIS A 316 8.27 10.20 6.64
CA HIS A 316 7.15 10.22 7.58
C HIS A 316 5.82 9.97 6.84
N GLY A 317 4.89 9.28 7.51
CA GLY A 317 3.63 8.82 6.92
C GLY A 317 3.78 7.76 5.82
N VAL A 318 4.94 7.08 5.76
CA VAL A 318 5.16 5.93 4.88
C VAL A 318 5.25 4.66 5.72
N ALA A 319 4.60 3.59 5.25
CA ALA A 319 4.53 2.29 5.89
C ALA A 319 4.96 1.18 4.91
N ILE A 320 4.46 -0.04 5.12
CA ILE A 320 4.82 -1.22 4.33
C ILE A 320 4.51 -1.09 2.84
N ASN A 321 3.57 -0.22 2.47
CA ASN A 321 3.18 0.03 1.08
C ASN A 321 4.33 0.48 0.17
N ALA A 322 5.41 1.05 0.73
CA ALA A 322 6.63 1.35 -0.01
C ALA A 322 7.29 0.10 -0.64
N PHE A 323 7.02 -1.09 -0.10
CA PHE A 323 7.63 -2.35 -0.55
C PHE A 323 6.70 -3.22 -1.40
N PHE A 324 5.50 -2.75 -1.76
CA PHE A 324 4.54 -3.57 -2.52
C PHE A 324 5.08 -4.02 -3.88
N ASP A 325 5.74 -3.13 -4.61
CA ASP A 325 6.42 -3.48 -5.85
C ASP A 325 7.47 -4.58 -5.66
N ASN A 326 8.20 -4.56 -4.54
CA ASN A 326 9.19 -5.59 -4.27
C ASN A 326 8.54 -6.93 -3.88
N PHE A 327 7.42 -6.90 -3.14
CA PHE A 327 6.64 -8.10 -2.85
C PHE A 327 6.08 -8.75 -4.12
N LEU A 328 5.62 -7.94 -5.08
CA LEU A 328 5.19 -8.41 -6.39
C LEU A 328 6.36 -8.99 -7.20
N ALA A 329 7.51 -8.31 -7.22
CA ALA A 329 8.73 -8.81 -7.88
C ALA A 329 9.19 -10.15 -7.29
N ILE A 330 9.28 -10.26 -5.96
CA ILE A 330 9.63 -11.51 -5.26
C ILE A 330 8.64 -12.60 -5.62
N SER A 331 7.34 -12.32 -5.63
CA SER A 331 6.29 -13.31 -5.95
C SER A 331 6.42 -13.87 -7.37
N ILE A 332 6.77 -13.01 -8.34
CA ILE A 332 7.10 -13.45 -9.71
C ILE A 332 8.35 -14.33 -9.69
N ILE A 333 9.42 -13.88 -9.03
CA ILE A 333 10.70 -14.58 -9.03
C ILE A 333 10.61 -15.95 -8.36
N VAL A 334 9.95 -16.08 -7.21
CA VAL A 334 9.82 -17.39 -6.54
C VAL A 334 9.02 -18.39 -7.40
N GLY A 335 8.03 -17.91 -8.16
CA GLY A 335 7.33 -18.74 -9.15
C GLY A 335 8.26 -19.22 -10.26
N VAL A 336 9.10 -18.34 -10.80
CA VAL A 336 10.12 -18.71 -11.81
C VAL A 336 11.18 -19.66 -11.23
N CYS A 337 11.65 -19.41 -10.01
CA CYS A 337 12.61 -20.26 -9.31
C CYS A 337 12.06 -21.66 -9.03
N LEU A 338 10.76 -21.78 -8.75
CA LEU A 338 10.12 -23.09 -8.57
C LEU A 338 10.20 -23.93 -9.85
N ASP A 339 9.85 -23.35 -11.01
CA ASP A 339 9.96 -24.03 -12.30
C ASP A 339 11.42 -24.44 -12.60
N TYR A 340 12.36 -23.52 -12.38
CA TYR A 340 13.78 -23.79 -12.58
C TYR A 340 14.29 -24.91 -11.66
N GLY A 341 13.96 -24.86 -10.38
CA GLY A 341 14.35 -25.86 -9.39
C GLY A 341 13.82 -27.26 -9.72
N TRP A 342 12.56 -27.35 -10.15
CA TRP A 342 11.99 -28.62 -10.62
C TRP A 342 12.69 -29.16 -11.86
N ARG A 343 12.97 -28.33 -12.87
CA ARG A 343 13.54 -28.81 -14.13
C ARG A 343 15.02 -29.18 -14.04
N HIS A 344 15.80 -28.45 -13.24
CA HIS A 344 17.26 -28.45 -13.36
C HIS A 344 18.03 -28.80 -12.08
N ILE A 345 17.45 -28.60 -10.90
CA ILE A 345 18.19 -28.74 -9.63
C ILE A 345 17.77 -30.00 -8.88
N VAL A 346 16.48 -30.24 -8.75
CA VAL A 346 15.94 -31.19 -7.77
C VAL A 346 15.45 -32.47 -8.43
N GLU A 347 15.96 -33.60 -7.96
CA GLU A 347 15.49 -34.93 -8.33
C GLU A 347 13.98 -35.08 -8.10
N ARG A 348 13.32 -35.81 -8.99
CA ARG A 348 11.85 -35.96 -9.00
C ARG A 348 11.24 -36.32 -7.64
N ARG A 349 11.89 -37.19 -6.86
CA ARG A 349 11.41 -37.62 -5.53
C ARG A 349 11.37 -36.50 -4.49
N TRP A 350 12.18 -35.45 -4.63
CA TRP A 350 12.29 -34.34 -3.67
C TRP A 350 11.62 -33.04 -4.12
N ARG A 351 11.07 -33.00 -5.35
CA ARG A 351 10.46 -31.80 -5.92
C ARG A 351 9.31 -31.22 -5.09
N PHE A 352 8.61 -32.05 -4.32
CA PHE A 352 7.54 -31.60 -3.42
C PHE A 352 8.03 -30.69 -2.29
N ALA A 353 9.31 -30.78 -1.89
CA ALA A 353 9.87 -30.01 -0.78
C ALA A 353 10.21 -28.56 -1.19
N VAL A 354 10.52 -28.31 -2.46
CA VAL A 354 10.88 -26.99 -3.00
C VAL A 354 9.78 -25.94 -2.76
N PRO A 355 8.52 -26.15 -3.18
CA PRO A 355 7.48 -25.16 -2.94
C PRO A 355 7.23 -24.94 -1.44
N VAL A 356 7.30 -25.98 -0.60
CA VAL A 356 7.16 -25.85 0.87
C VAL A 356 8.27 -24.98 1.46
N LEU A 357 9.52 -25.20 1.05
CA LEU A 357 10.67 -24.43 1.50
C LEU A 357 10.54 -22.96 1.10
N LEU A 358 10.19 -22.69 -0.17
CA LEU A 358 9.98 -21.32 -0.66
C LEU A 358 8.83 -20.62 0.07
N TYR A 359 7.77 -21.36 0.44
CA TYR A 359 6.61 -20.83 1.16
C TYR A 359 6.83 -20.65 2.67
N SER A 360 7.89 -21.25 3.24
CA SER A 360 8.14 -21.29 4.68
C SER A 360 8.08 -19.91 5.34
N SER A 361 8.73 -18.90 4.76
CA SER A 361 8.68 -17.52 5.24
C SER A 361 7.25 -16.97 5.37
N VAL A 362 6.34 -17.32 4.46
CA VAL A 362 4.95 -16.88 4.51
C VAL A 362 4.20 -17.58 5.64
N PHE A 363 4.44 -18.89 5.87
CA PHE A 363 3.87 -19.59 7.02
C PHE A 363 4.28 -18.93 8.34
N PHE A 364 5.57 -18.61 8.50
CA PHE A 364 6.07 -17.95 9.71
C PHE A 364 5.48 -16.55 9.89
N VAL A 365 5.45 -15.75 8.82
CA VAL A 365 4.84 -14.40 8.88
C VAL A 365 3.35 -14.48 9.22
N PHE A 366 2.61 -15.40 8.61
CA PHE A 366 1.19 -15.57 8.90
C PHE A 366 0.95 -16.04 10.34
N GLY A 367 1.75 -16.99 10.85
CA GLY A 367 1.70 -17.43 12.23
C GLY A 367 1.95 -16.29 13.23
N GLN A 368 2.89 -15.40 12.93
CA GLN A 368 3.20 -14.21 13.74
C GLN A 368 2.18 -13.08 13.56
N SER A 369 1.37 -13.09 12.51
CA SER A 369 0.38 -12.04 12.26
C SER A 369 -0.80 -12.06 13.25
N GLY A 370 -0.96 -13.14 14.02
CA GLY A 370 -2.10 -13.35 14.93
C GLY A 370 -3.37 -13.83 14.23
N ASN A 371 -3.50 -13.62 12.91
CA ASN A 371 -4.68 -13.93 12.10
C ASN A 371 -5.04 -15.44 11.99
N VAL A 372 -4.34 -16.31 12.70
CA VAL A 372 -4.63 -17.76 12.74
C VAL A 372 -5.90 -18.05 13.56
N ASN A 373 -6.16 -17.28 14.61
CA ASN A 373 -7.32 -17.50 15.50
C ASN A 373 -8.56 -16.73 15.02
N LEU A 374 -9.16 -17.19 13.92
CA LEU A 374 -10.31 -16.53 13.30
C LEU A 374 -11.49 -16.28 14.27
N PRO A 375 -11.93 -17.23 15.12
CA PRO A 375 -13.04 -16.98 16.04
C PRO A 375 -12.82 -15.79 16.98
N LEU A 376 -11.62 -15.69 17.58
CA LEU A 376 -11.25 -14.58 18.45
C LEU A 376 -11.25 -13.24 17.70
N HIS A 377 -10.71 -13.23 16.49
CA HIS A 377 -10.65 -12.00 15.70
C HIS A 377 -12.04 -11.55 15.25
N PHE A 378 -12.94 -12.48 14.90
CA PHE A 378 -14.32 -12.12 14.56
C PHE A 378 -15.11 -11.58 15.74
N SER A 379 -14.91 -12.10 16.96
CA SER A 379 -15.54 -11.51 18.15
C SER A 379 -15.00 -10.11 18.41
N GLN A 380 -13.67 -9.91 18.30
CA GLN A 380 -13.03 -8.60 18.46
C GLN A 380 -13.47 -7.58 17.41
N LEU A 381 -13.69 -7.99 16.16
CA LEU A 381 -14.20 -7.10 15.11
C LEU A 381 -15.60 -6.58 15.46
N ARG A 382 -16.49 -7.47 15.90
CA ARG A 382 -17.86 -7.10 16.30
C ARG A 382 -17.87 -6.18 17.51
N GLU A 383 -17.00 -6.42 18.49
CA GLU A 383 -16.87 -5.52 19.64
C GLU A 383 -16.27 -4.16 19.25
N SER A 384 -15.31 -4.16 18.31
CA SER A 384 -14.68 -2.92 17.84
C SER A 384 -15.61 -2.07 16.98
N GLU A 385 -16.45 -2.69 16.14
CA GLU A 385 -17.51 -1.99 15.42
C GLU A 385 -18.53 -1.36 16.37
N LYS A 386 -19.00 -2.10 17.40
CA LYS A 386 -19.91 -1.53 18.41
C LYS A 386 -19.30 -0.34 19.15
N ARG A 387 -18.02 -0.42 19.53
CA ARG A 387 -17.30 0.71 20.15
C ARG A 387 -17.20 1.88 19.19
N PHE A 388 -16.82 1.63 17.94
CA PHE A 388 -16.74 2.65 16.90
C PHE A 388 -18.08 3.37 16.70
N GLU A 389 -19.19 2.62 16.61
CA GLU A 389 -20.55 3.19 16.49
C GLU A 389 -20.96 4.03 17.71
N ALA A 390 -20.62 3.58 18.92
CA ALA A 390 -20.89 4.33 20.15
C ALA A 390 -20.08 5.65 20.20
N GLU A 391 -18.81 5.60 19.83
CA GLU A 391 -17.92 6.76 19.73
C GLU A 391 -18.42 7.76 18.68
N VAL A 392 -18.83 7.27 17.50
CA VAL A 392 -19.44 8.08 16.43
C VAL A 392 -20.73 8.73 16.91
N SER A 393 -21.59 7.98 17.60
CA SER A 393 -22.86 8.49 18.15
C SER A 393 -22.62 9.59 19.18
N PHE A 394 -21.63 9.41 20.06
CA PHE A 394 -21.24 10.43 21.03
C PHE A 394 -20.72 11.70 20.34
N LEU A 395 -19.86 11.57 19.33
CA LEU A 395 -19.36 12.70 18.54
C LEU A 395 -20.48 13.44 17.81
N ALA A 396 -21.42 12.71 17.22
CA ALA A 396 -22.57 13.28 16.50
C ALA A 396 -23.44 14.11 17.44
N ALA A 397 -23.62 13.67 18.68
CA ALA A 397 -24.40 14.38 19.70
C ALA A 397 -23.75 15.69 20.20
N GLN A 398 -22.43 15.88 20.03
CA GLN A 398 -21.78 17.14 20.43
C GLN A 398 -22.12 18.26 19.44
N PRO A 399 -22.57 19.44 19.90
CA PRO A 399 -22.93 20.54 18.99
C PRO A 399 -21.70 21.12 18.30
N GLY A 400 -21.83 21.55 17.03
CA GLY A 400 -20.76 22.21 16.29
C GLY A 400 -19.71 21.27 15.68
N PRO A 401 -18.60 21.83 15.17
CA PRO A 401 -17.56 21.07 14.48
C PRO A 401 -16.68 20.27 15.44
N ALA A 402 -15.95 19.29 14.92
CA ALA A 402 -15.00 18.49 15.69
C ALA A 402 -13.67 18.35 14.97
N ILE A 403 -12.60 18.12 15.74
CA ILE A 403 -11.30 17.65 15.23
C ILE A 403 -11.17 16.20 15.64
N CYS A 404 -10.86 15.29 14.71
CA CYS A 404 -10.60 13.89 15.03
C CYS A 404 -9.25 13.46 14.48
N GLU A 405 -8.48 12.74 15.29
CA GLU A 405 -7.34 11.96 14.81
C GLU A 405 -7.81 10.87 13.83
N SER A 406 -8.89 10.19 14.21
CA SER A 406 -9.64 9.27 13.36
C SER A 406 -10.65 10.06 12.51
N MET A 407 -10.21 10.49 11.33
CA MET A 407 -11.07 11.22 10.39
C MET A 407 -12.35 10.44 10.02
N LEU A 408 -12.29 9.10 10.03
CA LEU A 408 -13.46 8.27 9.70
C LEU A 408 -14.57 8.39 10.75
N ARG A 409 -14.22 8.51 12.04
CA ARG A 409 -15.21 8.78 13.10
C ARG A 409 -15.89 10.14 12.92
N CYS A 410 -15.10 11.17 12.62
CA CYS A 410 -15.65 12.50 12.32
C CYS A 410 -16.58 12.46 11.09
N TYR A 411 -16.21 11.72 10.05
CA TYR A 411 -17.02 11.58 8.84
C TYR A 411 -18.40 11.01 9.14
N TYR A 412 -18.45 9.84 9.80
CA TYR A 412 -19.73 9.20 10.14
C TYR A 412 -20.52 9.94 11.21
N ALA A 413 -19.86 10.73 12.06
CA ALA A 413 -20.52 11.64 13.00
C ALA A 413 -21.10 12.91 12.32
N GLY A 414 -20.99 13.03 10.99
CA GLY A 414 -21.47 14.18 10.23
C GLY A 414 -20.66 15.45 10.45
N LYS A 415 -19.42 15.34 10.92
CA LYS A 415 -18.55 16.49 11.20
C LYS A 415 -17.84 16.95 9.92
N PRO A 416 -17.67 18.26 9.72
CA PRO A 416 -16.95 18.78 8.56
C PRO A 416 -15.45 18.44 8.65
N PHE A 417 -14.81 18.24 7.50
CA PHE A 417 -13.36 18.08 7.45
C PHE A 417 -12.68 19.44 7.58
N LEU A 418 -12.13 19.72 8.76
CA LEU A 418 -11.51 21.03 9.06
C LEU A 418 -10.02 20.92 9.37
N PHE A 419 -9.54 19.74 9.76
CA PHE A 419 -8.17 19.52 10.19
C PHE A 419 -7.73 18.10 9.85
N ASP A 420 -6.67 17.99 9.07
CA ASP A 420 -5.91 16.78 8.78
C ASP A 420 -4.74 16.71 9.77
N PRO A 421 -4.76 15.76 10.74
CA PRO A 421 -3.70 15.66 11.74
C PRO A 421 -2.30 15.52 11.15
N PHE A 422 -2.13 14.65 10.15
CA PHE A 422 -0.80 14.35 9.64
C PHE A 422 -0.28 15.45 8.71
N ASN A 423 -1.04 15.80 7.67
CA ASN A 423 -0.56 16.76 6.67
C ASN A 423 -0.45 18.16 7.27
N SER A 424 -1.36 18.55 8.18
CA SER A 424 -1.27 19.87 8.83
C SER A 424 -0.06 19.96 9.74
N THR A 425 0.21 18.93 10.54
CA THR A 425 1.40 18.88 11.41
C THR A 425 2.67 18.98 10.59
N SER A 426 2.76 18.25 9.47
CA SER A 426 3.90 18.35 8.55
C SER A 426 4.05 19.76 7.99
N LEU A 427 2.97 20.42 7.57
CA LEU A 427 3.03 21.79 7.04
C LEU A 427 3.44 22.81 8.11
N VAL A 428 3.03 22.65 9.36
CA VAL A 428 3.51 23.47 10.49
C VAL A 428 5.02 23.27 10.69
N GLN A 429 5.52 22.03 10.68
CA GLN A 429 6.95 21.73 10.84
C GLN A 429 7.81 22.38 9.74
N PHE A 430 7.29 22.49 8.52
CA PHE A 430 7.97 23.16 7.39
C PHE A 430 7.67 24.67 7.30
N GLY A 431 7.03 25.27 8.32
CA GLY A 431 6.71 26.70 8.37
C GLY A 431 5.76 27.16 7.27
N LYS A 432 4.88 26.28 6.78
CA LYS A 432 3.87 26.57 5.75
C LYS A 432 2.49 26.88 6.31
N LEU A 433 2.24 26.48 7.57
CA LEU A 433 1.07 26.85 8.36
C LEU A 433 1.54 27.36 9.73
N ASP A 434 0.79 28.27 10.31
CA ASP A 434 1.00 28.71 11.70
C ASP A 434 0.04 27.93 12.61
N SER A 435 0.59 27.16 13.55
CA SER A 435 -0.21 26.41 14.54
C SER A 435 -0.97 27.33 15.48
N LYS A 436 -0.59 28.60 15.61
CA LYS A 436 -1.32 29.59 16.42
C LYS A 436 -2.78 29.70 15.99
N ASP A 437 -3.06 29.63 14.68
CA ASP A 437 -4.42 29.74 14.16
C ASP A 437 -5.36 28.67 14.72
N ILE A 438 -4.89 27.41 14.80
CA ILE A 438 -5.70 26.31 15.33
C ILE A 438 -5.68 26.31 16.87
N VAL A 439 -4.56 26.70 17.49
CA VAL A 439 -4.44 26.87 18.95
C VAL A 439 -5.44 27.91 19.47
N ASP A 440 -5.58 29.05 18.79
CA ASP A 440 -6.50 30.12 19.19
C ASP A 440 -7.96 29.66 19.05
N GLN A 441 -8.30 28.90 18.01
CA GLN A 441 -9.63 28.31 17.84
C GLN A 441 -9.96 27.28 18.93
N ILE A 442 -8.99 26.46 19.32
CA ILE A 442 -9.12 25.51 20.44
C ILE A 442 -9.28 26.27 21.76
N ALA A 443 -8.47 27.31 22.01
CA ALA A 443 -8.55 28.13 23.22
C ALA A 443 -9.92 28.84 23.34
N GLN A 444 -10.47 29.28 22.21
CA GLN A 444 -11.81 29.87 22.11
C GLN A 444 -12.95 28.83 22.13
N LYS A 445 -12.64 27.55 22.36
CA LYS A 445 -13.63 26.45 22.45
C LYS A 445 -14.55 26.35 21.22
N ARG A 446 -14.02 26.63 20.02
CA ARG A 446 -14.81 26.61 18.77
C ARG A 446 -15.23 25.22 18.30
N PHE A 447 -14.61 24.17 18.82
CA PHE A 447 -14.93 22.78 18.50
C PHE A 447 -15.79 22.19 19.61
N GLY A 448 -16.89 21.53 19.24
CA GLY A 448 -17.74 20.82 20.20
C GLY A 448 -17.09 19.57 20.76
N ALA A 449 -16.19 18.97 19.98
CA ALA A 449 -15.44 17.80 20.39
C ALA A 449 -14.05 17.76 19.75
N ILE A 450 -13.11 17.15 20.47
CA ILE A 450 -11.79 16.78 19.93
C ILE A 450 -11.56 15.30 20.25
N GLN A 451 -11.29 14.49 19.23
CA GLN A 451 -11.03 13.05 19.37
C GLN A 451 -9.55 12.74 19.12
N THR A 452 -8.96 11.95 20.00
CA THR A 452 -7.60 11.39 19.87
C THR A 452 -7.61 9.89 20.17
N GLU A 453 -6.63 9.16 19.66
CA GLU A 453 -6.49 7.70 19.89
C GLU A 453 -5.98 7.41 21.31
N LEU A 454 -5.19 8.33 21.88
CA LEU A 454 -4.60 8.22 23.22
C LEU A 454 -4.87 9.47 24.05
N PRO A 455 -4.71 9.43 25.39
CA PRO A 455 -4.73 10.64 26.20
C PRO A 455 -3.70 11.67 25.72
N VAL A 456 -4.05 12.96 25.73
CA VAL A 456 -3.19 14.06 25.23
C VAL A 456 -1.86 14.16 26.00
N SER A 457 -1.82 13.67 27.24
CA SER A 457 -0.62 13.54 28.07
C SER A 457 0.36 12.48 27.55
N ASP A 458 -0.14 11.48 26.84
CA ASP A 458 0.60 10.24 26.54
C ASP A 458 1.20 10.28 25.13
N PHE A 459 0.85 11.31 24.34
CA PHE A 459 1.46 11.52 23.03
C PHE A 459 2.97 11.76 23.16
N PRO A 460 3.80 11.09 22.34
CA PRO A 460 5.23 11.39 22.27
C PRO A 460 5.42 12.82 21.76
N ARG A 461 6.39 13.56 22.29
CA ARG A 461 6.66 14.95 21.90
C ARG A 461 8.09 15.07 21.38
N PRO A 462 8.30 15.44 20.09
CA PRO A 462 7.28 15.80 19.09
C PRO A 462 6.46 14.61 18.56
N ASN A 463 5.23 14.90 18.13
CA ASN A 463 4.32 13.95 17.49
C ASN A 463 4.12 14.27 15.99
N ASP A 464 3.69 13.30 15.18
CA ASP A 464 3.43 13.45 13.74
C ASP A 464 1.95 13.70 13.37
N ARG A 465 1.03 13.63 14.34
CA ARG A 465 -0.41 13.89 14.19
C ARG A 465 -0.84 15.24 14.74
N PHE A 466 -0.20 15.74 15.78
CA PHE A 466 -0.52 17.04 16.37
C PHE A 466 0.72 17.83 16.77
N PRO A 467 0.79 19.14 16.49
CA PRO A 467 1.82 20.00 17.07
C PRO A 467 1.72 20.07 18.61
N ASN A 468 2.85 20.26 19.29
CA ASN A 468 2.91 20.25 20.77
C ASN A 468 2.04 21.35 21.42
N ASP A 469 1.96 22.52 20.79
CA ASP A 469 1.15 23.64 21.23
C ASP A 469 -0.36 23.39 21.04
N VAL A 470 -0.75 22.66 19.99
CA VAL A 470 -2.12 22.17 19.80
C VAL A 470 -2.50 21.21 20.93
N LEU A 471 -1.68 20.21 21.22
CA LEU A 471 -1.89 19.30 22.36
C LEU A 471 -2.01 20.08 23.69
N ASN A 472 -1.15 21.08 23.91
CA ASN A 472 -1.23 21.95 25.09
C ASN A 472 -2.54 22.75 25.16
N ALA A 473 -3.03 23.25 24.02
CA ALA A 473 -4.27 23.99 23.93
C ALA A 473 -5.48 23.11 24.28
N ILE A 474 -5.47 21.84 23.84
CA ILE A 474 -6.50 20.85 24.17
C ILE A 474 -6.54 20.63 25.69
N THR A 475 -5.40 20.31 26.32
CA THR A 475 -5.31 20.10 27.78
C THR A 475 -5.79 21.30 28.60
N ARG A 476 -5.56 22.52 28.10
CA ARG A 476 -5.98 23.74 28.79
C ARG A 476 -7.49 23.97 28.70
N SER A 477 -8.08 23.75 27.52
CA SER A 477 -9.40 24.28 27.18
C SER A 477 -10.52 23.22 27.17
N TYR A 478 -10.15 21.94 27.09
CA TYR A 478 -11.08 20.81 27.03
C TYR A 478 -10.88 19.85 28.21
N THR A 479 -11.85 18.96 28.42
CA THR A 479 -11.81 17.88 29.40
C THR A 479 -12.28 16.58 28.76
N ALA A 480 -11.68 15.46 29.13
CA ALA A 480 -12.11 14.15 28.63
C ALA A 480 -13.53 13.86 29.13
N SER A 481 -14.43 13.52 28.22
CA SER A 481 -15.83 13.15 28.50
C SER A 481 -16.17 11.75 28.02
N TRP A 482 -15.32 11.15 27.19
CA TRP A 482 -15.42 9.76 26.75
C TRP A 482 -14.02 9.13 26.78
N ARG A 483 -13.96 7.86 27.18
CA ARG A 483 -12.71 7.08 27.21
C ARG A 483 -13.00 5.61 26.92
N ASP A 484 -12.46 5.15 25.80
CA ASP A 484 -12.37 3.75 25.40
C ASP A 484 -10.89 3.37 25.17
N GLN A 485 -10.66 2.14 24.70
CA GLN A 485 -9.32 1.56 24.52
C GLN A 485 -8.41 2.39 23.60
N ASP A 486 -8.92 2.79 22.43
CA ASP A 486 -8.18 3.52 21.39
C ASP A 486 -8.93 4.80 20.97
N CYS A 487 -9.67 5.40 21.91
CA CYS A 487 -10.45 6.61 21.66
C CYS A 487 -10.69 7.41 22.94
N ILE A 488 -10.22 8.65 22.95
CA ILE A 488 -10.54 9.66 23.96
C ILE A 488 -11.25 10.82 23.27
N ILE A 489 -12.41 11.22 23.79
CA ILE A 489 -13.15 12.38 23.28
C ILE A 489 -13.20 13.46 24.34
N TYR A 490 -12.71 14.63 23.98
CA TYR A 490 -12.67 15.81 24.81
C TYR A 490 -13.78 16.78 24.41
N VAL A 491 -14.44 17.37 25.39
CA VAL A 491 -15.45 18.42 25.21
C VAL A 491 -14.99 19.73 25.87
N PRO A 492 -15.50 20.90 25.43
CA PRO A 492 -15.15 22.17 26.03
C PRO A 492 -15.31 22.17 27.55
N ARG A 493 -14.29 22.64 28.29
CA ARG A 493 -14.37 22.74 29.74
C ARG A 493 -15.44 23.79 30.12
N PRO A 494 -16.35 23.53 31.06
CA PRO A 494 -17.29 24.53 31.56
C PRO A 494 -16.55 25.75 32.13
N GLU A 495 -17.12 26.94 31.96
CA GLU A 495 -16.56 28.14 32.59
C GLU A 495 -16.67 28.05 34.12
N GLY A 496 -15.63 28.46 34.84
CA GLY A 496 -15.63 28.50 36.31
C GLY A 496 -15.21 27.23 37.05
N VAL A 497 -14.83 26.14 36.37
CA VAL A 497 -14.34 24.91 37.03
C VAL A 497 -12.79 24.97 37.17
N PRO A 498 -12.23 25.10 38.39
CA PRO A 498 -10.78 25.12 38.58
C PRO A 498 -10.14 23.76 38.26
N ARG A 499 -8.85 23.78 37.87
CA ARG A 499 -8.04 22.56 37.65
C ARG A 499 -8.12 21.68 38.91
N LYS A 500 -8.69 20.48 38.80
CA LYS A 500 -8.28 19.40 39.72
C LYS A 500 -6.83 19.09 39.40
N SER A 501 -5.93 19.30 40.36
CA SER A 501 -4.56 18.83 40.26
C SER A 501 -4.59 17.34 39.95
N LEU A 502 -4.09 16.96 38.78
CA LEU A 502 -3.80 15.57 38.43
C LEU A 502 -2.59 15.12 39.27
N THR A 503 -2.86 14.92 40.55
CA THR A 503 -2.04 14.15 41.47
C THR A 503 -3.06 13.30 42.22
N THR A 504 -2.83 11.99 42.22
CA THR A 504 -3.64 10.93 42.89
C THR A 504 -4.88 10.44 42.13
N ALA A 505 -4.67 9.50 41.21
CA ALA A 505 -5.43 8.25 41.08
C ALA A 505 -4.69 7.31 40.12
N ILE A 506 -3.53 6.81 40.58
CA ILE A 506 -2.98 5.54 40.11
C ILE A 506 -3.45 4.53 41.15
N GLN A 507 -4.46 3.72 40.78
CA GLN A 507 -4.68 2.37 41.27
C GLN A 507 -5.51 1.62 40.24
#